data_AF-A0A1F8EM84-F1
#
_entry.id   AF-A0A1F8EM84-F1
#
_cell.length_a   1.000
_cell.length_b   1.000
_cell.length_c   1.000
_cell.angle_alpha   90.00
_cell.angle_beta   90.00
_cell.angle_gamma   90.00
#
_symmetry.space_group_name_H-M   'P 1'
#
loop_
_entity.id
_entity.type
_entity.pdbx_description
1 polymer ?
#
loop_
_entity_poly.entity_id
_entity_poly.type
_entity_poly.pdbx_seq_one_letter_code
_entity_poly.pdbx_strand_id
1 'polypeptide(L)'
;MVKTDSLIETELEFEETMDELKISEKIKASIRGLLAALKQKSEFTYAHSLRVGLLARRIGRFMHLDEKALFFTGVFHDLGKSLIPLSTLHKTVGWTPEDSKIMESHVMDSHRLLRDKFDFLADIVLWHHRFQKNIYPVELPPYLHEYSEGTKVLIQEYGRILAIADVYDALHRKNNKFEEGKELREKMFEFNSDRKELVEELYNVGILDRGYIVTDNPDERLYKESWQYTSRTPRETARLVMLASALEPVADKAGCTTRFTDISRHLKLEYFITASINLGEAFELLANRASELRELDYSPAGLYGCALRAQKESLRNRSGGRINQGIIELLVPIVAGQHYFDNVLEKSVDGTIEKATRMLKRTGRIDVASLIEMKSFAYNLCRYNGRPIPEHKEARNVFEYYSADLASSTNPTGVAHNGEFVNGFPTVRLMYDSVMNSSKRLFIRKVEEAFRHGVKFHDKGVGRGFLADCTAAAIYLCLSQNPSIQLVV
;
A
#
# COMPACT_ATOMS: atom_id res chain seq x y z
N MET A 1 -24.60 3.53 -36.25
CA MET A 1 -23.75 2.40 -36.68
C MET A 1 -22.77 2.12 -35.54
N VAL A 2 -22.96 0.99 -34.86
CA VAL A 2 -22.11 0.55 -33.74
C VAL A 2 -20.76 0.11 -34.32
N LYS A 3 -19.65 0.73 -33.91
CA LYS A 3 -18.33 0.13 -34.11
C LYS A 3 -18.26 -1.09 -33.20
N THR A 4 -18.56 -2.26 -33.75
CA THR A 4 -18.07 -3.52 -33.19
C THR A 4 -16.55 -3.41 -33.23
N ASP A 5 -15.88 -3.31 -32.08
CA ASP A 5 -14.44 -3.55 -32.03
C ASP A 5 -14.22 -4.92 -32.67
N SER A 6 -13.53 -4.91 -33.80
CA SER A 6 -13.34 -6.11 -34.60
C SER A 6 -12.51 -7.10 -33.77
N LEU A 7 -12.77 -8.40 -33.91
CA LEU A 7 -11.96 -9.44 -33.25
C LEU A 7 -10.45 -9.20 -33.46
N ILE A 8 -10.09 -8.67 -34.63
CA ILE A 8 -8.73 -8.29 -35.01
C ILE A 8 -8.15 -7.23 -34.05
N GLU A 9 -8.88 -6.17 -33.74
CA GLU A 9 -8.43 -5.12 -32.81
C GLU A 9 -8.21 -5.69 -31.40
N THR A 10 -9.12 -6.53 -30.92
CA THR A 10 -8.97 -7.19 -29.61
C THR A 10 -7.77 -8.15 -29.59
N GLU A 11 -7.50 -8.87 -30.68
CA GLU A 11 -6.33 -9.74 -30.80
C GLU A 11 -5.02 -8.94 -30.84
N LEU A 12 -5.00 -7.80 -31.52
CA LEU A 12 -3.84 -6.91 -31.53
C LEU A 12 -3.54 -6.38 -30.13
N GLU A 13 -4.54 -5.87 -29.41
CA GLU A 13 -4.37 -5.36 -28.04
C GLU A 13 -3.92 -6.46 -27.05
N PHE A 14 -4.42 -7.70 -27.24
CA PHE A 14 -3.98 -8.86 -26.49
C PHE A 14 -2.49 -9.18 -26.72
N GLU A 15 -2.03 -9.14 -27.98
CA GLU A 15 -0.64 -9.37 -28.34
C GLU A 15 0.29 -8.26 -27.81
N GLU A 16 -0.09 -6.99 -27.98
CA GLU A 16 0.62 -5.83 -27.43
C GLU A 16 0.73 -5.93 -25.89
N THR A 17 -0.35 -6.32 -25.21
CA THR A 17 -0.33 -6.54 -23.76
C THR A 17 0.64 -7.66 -23.36
N MET A 18 0.71 -8.76 -24.11
CA MET A 18 1.69 -9.82 -23.82
C MET A 18 3.14 -9.34 -24.01
N ASP A 19 3.39 -8.41 -24.94
CA ASP A 19 4.69 -7.76 -25.13
C ASP A 19 5.02 -6.81 -23.97
N GLU A 20 4.08 -5.95 -23.57
CA GLU A 20 4.23 -5.04 -22.43
C GLU A 20 4.55 -5.79 -21.13
N LEU A 21 3.87 -6.92 -20.90
CA LEU A 21 4.08 -7.79 -19.74
C LEU A 21 5.34 -8.67 -19.85
N LYS A 22 6.14 -8.49 -20.91
CA LYS A 22 7.42 -9.17 -21.17
C LYS A 22 7.30 -10.69 -21.09
N ILE A 23 6.24 -11.24 -21.68
CA ILE A 23 6.00 -12.68 -21.66
C ILE A 23 6.93 -13.34 -22.66
N SER A 24 7.69 -14.34 -22.20
CA SER A 24 8.59 -15.08 -23.10
C SER A 24 7.81 -15.77 -24.21
N GLU A 25 8.40 -15.87 -25.41
CA GLU A 25 7.76 -16.54 -26.57
C GLU A 25 7.30 -17.98 -26.28
N LYS A 26 8.06 -18.72 -25.47
CA LYS A 26 7.69 -20.07 -25.03
C LYS A 26 6.35 -20.08 -24.27
N ILE A 27 6.16 -19.11 -23.38
CA ILE A 27 4.91 -18.96 -22.63
C ILE A 27 3.81 -18.48 -23.57
N LYS A 28 4.04 -17.47 -24.41
CA LYS A 28 3.05 -17.00 -25.39
C LYS A 28 2.53 -18.13 -26.28
N ALA A 29 3.42 -18.98 -26.80
CA ALA A 29 3.03 -20.15 -27.60
C ALA A 29 2.13 -21.12 -26.81
N SER A 30 2.43 -21.34 -25.51
CA SER A 30 1.60 -22.17 -24.64
C SER A 30 0.21 -21.57 -24.41
N ILE A 31 0.14 -20.24 -24.22
CA ILE A 31 -1.11 -19.49 -24.04
C ILE A 31 -1.97 -19.57 -25.30
N ARG A 32 -1.38 -19.28 -26.48
CA ARG A 32 -2.07 -19.39 -27.77
C ARG A 32 -2.58 -20.81 -28.02
N GLY A 33 -1.79 -21.83 -27.66
CA GLY A 33 -2.19 -23.23 -27.77
C GLY A 33 -3.43 -23.57 -26.94
N LEU A 34 -3.52 -23.07 -25.70
CA LEU A 34 -4.72 -23.25 -24.87
C LEU A 34 -5.93 -22.52 -25.48
N LEU A 35 -5.75 -21.28 -25.93
CA LEU A 35 -6.84 -20.48 -26.48
C LEU A 35 -7.33 -20.93 -27.85
N ALA A 36 -6.49 -21.59 -28.65
CA ALA A 36 -6.86 -22.07 -29.98
C ALA A 36 -8.08 -23.01 -29.95
N ALA A 37 -8.17 -23.87 -28.93
CA ALA A 37 -9.31 -24.77 -28.75
C ALA A 37 -10.61 -24.00 -28.47
N LEU A 38 -10.54 -22.94 -27.65
CA LEU A 38 -11.68 -22.08 -27.37
C LEU A 38 -12.09 -21.28 -28.61
N LYS A 39 -11.13 -20.71 -29.34
CA LYS A 39 -11.37 -19.95 -30.58
C LYS A 39 -12.04 -20.81 -31.64
N GLN A 40 -11.54 -22.03 -31.86
CA GLN A 40 -12.13 -22.97 -32.80
C GLN A 40 -13.56 -23.37 -32.40
N LYS A 41 -13.82 -23.50 -31.09
CA LYS A 41 -15.14 -23.85 -30.57
C LYS A 41 -16.15 -22.71 -30.72
N SER A 42 -15.74 -21.49 -30.38
CA SER A 42 -16.57 -20.30 -30.35
C SER A 42 -15.67 -19.05 -30.40
N GLU A 43 -15.56 -18.43 -31.57
CA GLU A 43 -14.86 -17.15 -31.72
C GLU A 43 -15.48 -16.07 -30.83
N PHE A 44 -16.79 -16.14 -30.58
CA PHE A 44 -17.50 -15.24 -29.70
C PHE A 44 -17.05 -15.35 -28.23
N THR A 45 -16.92 -16.58 -27.73
CA THR A 45 -16.42 -16.83 -26.37
C THR A 45 -14.93 -16.52 -26.28
N TYR A 46 -14.17 -16.78 -27.32
CA TYR A 46 -12.76 -16.37 -27.35
C TYR A 46 -12.61 -14.85 -27.27
N ALA A 47 -13.35 -14.08 -28.08
CA ALA A 47 -13.34 -12.62 -28.03
C ALA A 47 -13.75 -12.10 -26.63
N HIS A 48 -14.66 -12.80 -25.95
CA HIS A 48 -15.02 -12.53 -24.56
C HIS A 48 -13.83 -12.57 -23.64
N SER A 49 -13.14 -13.71 -23.64
CA SER A 49 -12.10 -13.97 -22.67
C SER A 49 -10.96 -12.98 -22.86
N LEU A 50 -10.66 -12.58 -24.10
CA LEU A 50 -9.70 -11.51 -24.35
C LEU A 50 -10.13 -10.17 -23.73
N ARG A 51 -11.37 -9.72 -23.99
CA ARG A 51 -11.87 -8.45 -23.43
C ARG A 51 -11.98 -8.46 -21.90
N VAL A 52 -12.41 -9.59 -21.32
CA VAL A 52 -12.44 -9.78 -19.86
C VAL A 52 -11.02 -9.74 -19.29
N GLY A 53 -10.04 -10.35 -19.96
CA GLY A 53 -8.63 -10.26 -19.59
C GLY A 53 -8.11 -8.82 -19.58
N LEU A 54 -8.33 -8.09 -20.67
CA LEU A 54 -7.93 -6.68 -20.82
C LEU A 54 -8.58 -5.80 -19.75
N LEU A 55 -9.88 -5.99 -19.49
CA LEU A 55 -10.59 -5.25 -18.45
C LEU A 55 -10.12 -5.62 -17.04
N ALA A 56 -9.94 -6.91 -16.75
CA ALA A 56 -9.44 -7.38 -15.45
C ALA A 56 -8.03 -6.83 -15.17
N ARG A 57 -7.17 -6.76 -16.20
CA ARG A 57 -5.86 -6.08 -16.12
C ARG A 57 -6.01 -4.62 -15.71
N ARG A 58 -6.89 -3.87 -16.37
CA ARG A 58 -7.15 -2.45 -16.08
C ARG A 58 -7.64 -2.23 -14.66
N ILE A 59 -8.60 -3.05 -14.20
CA ILE A 59 -9.10 -3.01 -12.82
C ILE A 59 -7.97 -3.35 -11.84
N GLY A 60 -7.19 -4.39 -12.14
CA GLY A 60 -6.02 -4.78 -11.33
C GLY A 60 -5.00 -3.67 -11.16
N ARG A 61 -4.66 -2.99 -12.25
CA ARG A 61 -3.74 -1.84 -12.24
C ARG A 61 -4.28 -0.68 -11.41
N PHE A 62 -5.57 -0.39 -11.49
CA PHE A 62 -6.23 0.62 -10.66
C PHE A 62 -6.19 0.26 -9.17
N MET A 63 -6.36 -1.02 -8.84
CA MET A 63 -6.34 -1.53 -7.47
C MET A 63 -4.94 -1.86 -6.93
N HIS A 64 -3.87 -1.60 -7.70
CA HIS A 64 -2.49 -1.94 -7.38
C HIS A 64 -2.26 -3.45 -7.12
N LEU A 65 -2.97 -4.29 -7.86
CA LEU A 65 -2.84 -5.74 -7.83
C LEU A 65 -1.97 -6.22 -8.99
N ASP A 66 -1.61 -7.51 -8.97
CA ASP A 66 -0.80 -8.13 -10.03
C ASP A 66 -1.60 -8.14 -11.36
N GLU A 67 -1.33 -7.15 -12.19
CA GLU A 67 -2.00 -6.97 -13.49
C GLU A 67 -1.79 -8.17 -14.42
N LYS A 68 -0.65 -8.87 -14.30
CA LYS A 68 -0.32 -10.03 -15.14
C LYS A 68 -1.17 -11.22 -14.75
N ALA A 69 -1.30 -11.48 -13.46
CA ALA A 69 -2.17 -12.53 -12.96
C ALA A 69 -3.63 -12.27 -13.38
N LEU A 70 -4.15 -11.05 -13.15
CA LEU A 70 -5.52 -10.68 -13.50
C LEU A 70 -5.80 -10.77 -15.01
N PHE A 71 -4.88 -10.28 -15.83
CA PHE A 71 -4.96 -10.39 -17.29
C PHE A 71 -5.15 -11.86 -17.72
N PHE A 72 -4.24 -12.74 -17.31
CA PHE A 72 -4.30 -14.14 -17.73
C PHE A 72 -5.45 -14.92 -17.11
N THR A 73 -5.83 -14.65 -15.86
CA THR A 73 -7.03 -15.27 -15.28
C THR A 73 -8.30 -14.85 -16.02
N GLY A 74 -8.39 -13.59 -16.48
CA GLY A 74 -9.50 -13.14 -17.32
C GLY A 74 -9.50 -13.81 -18.69
N VAL A 75 -8.33 -13.97 -19.31
CA VAL A 75 -8.19 -14.71 -20.58
C VAL A 75 -8.54 -16.19 -20.46
N PHE A 76 -8.34 -16.81 -19.29
CA PHE A 76 -8.57 -18.25 -19.10
C PHE A 76 -9.83 -18.64 -18.34
N HIS A 77 -10.59 -17.69 -17.77
CA HIS A 77 -11.72 -18.01 -16.90
C HIS A 77 -12.72 -18.98 -17.55
N ASP A 78 -12.93 -18.79 -18.84
CA ASP A 78 -13.90 -19.50 -19.67
C ASP A 78 -13.30 -20.61 -20.54
N LEU A 79 -12.03 -20.97 -20.33
CA LEU A 79 -11.31 -21.95 -21.17
C LEU A 79 -12.04 -23.31 -21.24
N GLY A 80 -12.68 -23.73 -20.15
CA GLY A 80 -13.48 -24.95 -20.08
C GLY A 80 -14.68 -24.97 -21.03
N LYS A 81 -15.15 -23.81 -21.53
CA LYS A 81 -16.22 -23.76 -22.56
C LYS A 81 -15.81 -24.44 -23.87
N SER A 82 -14.51 -24.64 -24.11
CA SER A 82 -14.01 -25.46 -25.22
C SER A 82 -14.50 -26.93 -25.16
N LEU A 83 -14.75 -27.46 -23.95
CA LEU A 83 -15.19 -28.83 -23.71
C LEU A 83 -16.73 -28.98 -23.70
N ILE A 84 -17.47 -27.88 -23.63
CA ILE A 84 -18.94 -27.90 -23.59
C ILE A 84 -19.51 -28.34 -24.95
N PRO A 85 -20.50 -29.26 -25.00
CA PRO A 85 -21.17 -29.62 -26.26
C PRO A 85 -21.78 -28.41 -26.96
N LEU A 86 -21.68 -28.33 -28.30
CA LEU A 86 -22.21 -27.19 -29.08
C LEU A 86 -23.72 -27.00 -28.88
N SER A 87 -24.46 -28.09 -28.69
CA SER A 87 -25.90 -28.07 -28.41
C SER A 87 -26.25 -27.31 -27.13
N THR A 88 -25.38 -27.35 -26.12
CA THR A 88 -25.54 -26.63 -24.86
C THR A 88 -24.90 -25.24 -24.93
N LEU A 89 -23.73 -25.12 -25.56
CA LEU A 89 -23.00 -23.85 -25.69
C LEU A 89 -23.81 -22.78 -26.45
N HIS A 90 -24.52 -23.17 -27.50
CA HIS A 90 -25.32 -22.25 -28.32
C HIS A 90 -26.80 -22.21 -27.93
N LYS A 91 -27.18 -22.81 -26.80
CA LYS A 91 -28.57 -22.91 -26.38
C LYS A 91 -29.10 -21.56 -25.89
N THR A 92 -30.16 -21.05 -26.51
CA THR A 92 -30.77 -19.75 -26.17
C THR A 92 -32.14 -19.88 -25.49
N VAL A 93 -32.83 -21.02 -25.64
CA VAL A 93 -34.15 -21.32 -25.09
C VAL A 93 -34.25 -22.78 -24.64
N GLY A 94 -35.24 -23.11 -23.81
CA GLY A 94 -35.53 -24.49 -23.39
C GLY A 94 -34.45 -25.09 -22.49
N TRP A 95 -33.83 -24.29 -21.61
CA TRP A 95 -32.85 -24.73 -20.63
C TRP A 95 -33.46 -25.74 -19.66
N THR A 96 -32.83 -26.91 -19.54
CA THR A 96 -33.13 -27.89 -18.50
C THR A 96 -32.09 -27.82 -17.38
N PRO A 97 -32.37 -28.39 -16.19
CA PRO A 97 -31.38 -28.50 -15.11
C PRO A 97 -30.08 -29.21 -15.56
N GLU A 98 -30.19 -30.19 -16.46
CA GLU A 98 -29.04 -30.90 -17.03
C GLU A 98 -28.18 -29.98 -17.91
N ASP A 99 -28.79 -29.11 -18.72
CA ASP A 99 -28.04 -28.11 -19.50
C ASP A 99 -27.28 -27.15 -18.59
N SER A 100 -27.90 -26.71 -17.49
CA SER A 100 -27.25 -25.86 -16.49
C SER A 100 -26.06 -26.59 -15.88
N LYS A 101 -26.23 -27.84 -15.44
CA LYS A 101 -25.13 -28.64 -14.87
C LYS A 101 -23.97 -28.84 -15.85
N ILE A 102 -24.27 -29.04 -17.14
CA ILE A 102 -23.25 -29.13 -18.19
C ILE A 102 -22.55 -27.78 -18.33
N MET A 103 -23.29 -26.68 -18.45
CA MET A 103 -22.71 -25.34 -18.60
C MET A 103 -21.82 -24.97 -17.40
N GLU A 104 -22.28 -25.22 -16.18
CA GLU A 104 -21.53 -24.92 -14.94
C GLU A 104 -20.21 -25.69 -14.83
N SER A 105 -20.06 -26.83 -15.52
CA SER A 105 -18.81 -27.62 -15.48
C SER A 105 -17.61 -26.85 -16.04
N HIS A 106 -17.84 -25.85 -16.90
CA HIS A 106 -16.76 -25.10 -17.54
C HIS A 106 -15.79 -24.48 -16.55
N VAL A 107 -16.25 -24.10 -15.35
CA VAL A 107 -15.39 -23.50 -14.32
C VAL A 107 -14.37 -24.52 -13.81
N MET A 108 -14.83 -25.73 -13.49
CA MET A 108 -13.97 -26.82 -13.05
C MET A 108 -13.07 -27.32 -14.19
N ASP A 109 -13.57 -27.29 -15.42
CA ASP A 109 -12.81 -27.67 -16.60
C ASP A 109 -11.70 -26.65 -16.92
N SER A 110 -11.96 -25.34 -16.79
CA SER A 110 -10.92 -24.29 -16.84
C SER A 110 -9.83 -24.55 -15.82
N HIS A 111 -10.20 -24.81 -14.55
CA HIS A 111 -9.24 -25.13 -13.50
C HIS A 111 -8.39 -26.37 -13.83
N ARG A 112 -9.01 -27.44 -14.36
CA ARG A 112 -8.28 -28.67 -14.77
C ARG A 112 -7.31 -28.42 -15.92
N LEU A 113 -7.70 -27.60 -16.91
CA LEU A 113 -6.86 -27.30 -18.07
C LEU A 113 -5.63 -26.43 -17.72
N LEU A 114 -5.73 -25.64 -16.65
CA LEU A 114 -4.67 -24.76 -16.18
C LEU A 114 -3.72 -25.41 -15.17
N ARG A 115 -4.16 -26.47 -14.49
CA ARG A 115 -3.35 -27.22 -13.51
C ARG A 115 -1.99 -27.66 -14.08
N ASP A 116 -0.99 -27.73 -13.22
CA ASP A 116 0.42 -28.06 -13.43
C ASP A 116 1.21 -27.01 -14.24
N LYS A 117 0.51 -26.08 -14.91
CA LYS A 117 1.12 -25.04 -15.76
C LYS A 117 0.91 -23.64 -15.20
N PHE A 118 -0.27 -23.39 -14.64
CA PHE A 118 -0.74 -22.09 -14.19
C PHE A 118 -1.55 -22.22 -12.88
N ASP A 119 -1.05 -22.98 -11.91
CA ASP A 119 -1.78 -23.38 -10.69
C ASP A 119 -2.42 -22.21 -9.93
N PHE A 120 -1.67 -21.12 -9.73
CA PHE A 120 -2.21 -19.93 -9.07
C PHE A 120 -3.41 -19.34 -9.82
N LEU A 121 -3.38 -19.35 -11.16
CA LEU A 121 -4.45 -18.83 -12.00
C LEU A 121 -5.63 -19.81 -12.01
N ALA A 122 -5.34 -21.12 -12.00
CA ALA A 122 -6.35 -22.17 -11.88
C ALA A 122 -7.20 -21.98 -10.61
N ASP A 123 -6.56 -21.71 -9.48
CA ASP A 123 -7.24 -21.48 -8.21
C ASP A 123 -8.08 -20.18 -8.20
N ILE A 124 -7.73 -19.18 -9.01
CA ILE A 124 -8.50 -17.93 -9.16
C ILE A 124 -9.74 -18.13 -10.05
N VAL A 125 -9.61 -18.84 -11.18
CA VAL A 125 -10.75 -19.00 -12.11
C VAL A 125 -11.93 -19.72 -11.48
N LEU A 126 -11.76 -20.44 -10.38
CA LEU A 126 -12.88 -21.08 -9.66
C LEU A 126 -13.89 -20.08 -9.05
N TRP A 127 -13.53 -18.80 -8.94
CA TRP A 127 -14.30 -17.83 -8.16
C TRP A 127 -15.21 -16.91 -8.99
N HIS A 128 -15.04 -16.83 -10.31
CA HIS A 128 -15.69 -15.79 -11.12
C HIS A 128 -17.23 -15.86 -11.16
N HIS A 129 -17.83 -17.02 -10.90
CA HIS A 129 -19.29 -17.19 -10.77
C HIS A 129 -19.80 -17.29 -9.32
N ARG A 130 -18.92 -17.24 -8.30
CA ARG A 130 -19.30 -17.43 -6.89
C ARG A 130 -19.86 -16.18 -6.21
N PHE A 131 -19.84 -15.04 -6.89
CA PHE A 131 -20.39 -13.76 -6.41
C PHE A 131 -21.75 -13.42 -7.03
N GLN A 132 -22.31 -14.35 -7.80
CA GLN A 132 -23.62 -14.21 -8.43
C GLN A 132 -24.71 -14.81 -7.54
N LYS A 133 -25.99 -14.47 -7.81
CA LYS A 133 -27.12 -15.02 -7.05
C LYS A 133 -27.17 -16.56 -7.09
N ASN A 134 -26.83 -17.15 -8.23
CA ASN A 134 -26.69 -18.59 -8.40
C ASN A 134 -25.20 -18.92 -8.43
N ILE A 135 -24.64 -19.29 -7.28
CA ILE A 135 -23.21 -19.56 -7.16
C ILE A 135 -22.85 -20.90 -7.78
N TYR A 136 -21.73 -20.95 -8.51
CA TYR A 136 -21.08 -22.20 -8.88
C TYR A 136 -19.57 -22.00 -9.12
N PRO A 137 -18.75 -23.03 -8.85
CA PRO A 137 -19.11 -24.26 -8.14
C PRO A 137 -19.44 -23.97 -6.67
N VAL A 138 -20.35 -24.78 -6.09
CA VAL A 138 -20.76 -24.65 -4.68
C VAL A 138 -19.59 -24.99 -3.76
N GLU A 139 -18.95 -26.12 -4.06
CA GLU A 139 -17.77 -26.62 -3.37
C GLU A 139 -16.51 -26.35 -4.19
N LEU A 140 -15.43 -25.98 -3.51
CA LEU A 140 -14.12 -25.79 -4.13
C LEU A 140 -13.21 -26.97 -3.82
N PRO A 141 -12.38 -27.41 -4.79
CA PRO A 141 -11.29 -28.33 -4.48
C PRO A 141 -10.30 -27.67 -3.50
N PRO A 142 -9.47 -28.45 -2.81
CA PRO A 142 -8.30 -27.92 -2.12
C PRO A 142 -7.42 -27.14 -3.09
N TYR A 143 -6.82 -26.06 -2.61
CA TYR A 143 -5.84 -25.29 -3.36
C TYR A 143 -4.71 -26.20 -3.87
N LEU A 144 -4.20 -25.89 -5.06
CA LEU A 144 -3.15 -26.70 -5.69
C LEU A 144 -1.81 -26.59 -4.95
N HIS A 145 -1.65 -25.55 -4.12
CA HIS A 145 -0.50 -25.35 -3.24
C HIS A 145 -0.91 -24.96 -1.82
N GLU A 146 0.01 -25.13 -0.88
CA GLU A 146 -0.12 -24.61 0.47
C GLU A 146 0.11 -23.09 0.48
N TYR A 147 -0.97 -22.34 0.39
CA TYR A 147 -0.94 -20.87 0.43
C TYR A 147 -1.04 -20.32 1.85
N SER A 148 -0.36 -19.21 2.10
CA SER A 148 -0.60 -18.39 3.30
C SER A 148 -2.04 -17.83 3.29
N GLU A 149 -2.61 -17.55 4.46
CA GLU A 149 -3.96 -16.97 4.56
C GLU A 149 -4.13 -15.69 3.75
N GLY A 150 -3.12 -14.81 3.74
CA GLY A 150 -3.15 -13.60 2.91
C GLY A 150 -3.21 -13.88 1.41
N THR A 151 -2.54 -14.93 0.94
CA THR A 151 -2.61 -15.36 -0.46
C THR A 151 -3.97 -15.95 -0.79
N LYS A 152 -4.61 -16.68 0.13
CA LYS A 152 -5.98 -17.19 -0.07
C LYS A 152 -6.99 -16.07 -0.20
N VAL A 153 -6.87 -15.02 0.62
CA VAL A 153 -7.69 -13.80 0.49
C VAL A 153 -7.45 -13.12 -0.85
N LEU A 154 -6.19 -13.02 -1.29
CA LEU A 154 -5.85 -12.42 -2.59
C LEU A 154 -6.46 -13.19 -3.77
N ILE A 155 -6.46 -14.53 -3.73
CA ILE A 155 -7.09 -15.38 -4.75
C ILE A 155 -8.59 -15.06 -4.86
N GLN A 156 -9.27 -14.91 -3.71
CA GLN A 156 -10.69 -14.55 -3.67
C GLN A 156 -10.93 -13.14 -4.24
N GLU A 157 -10.07 -12.18 -3.91
CA GLU A 157 -10.18 -10.82 -4.44
C GLU A 157 -9.98 -10.78 -5.96
N TYR A 158 -9.03 -11.55 -6.50
CA TYR A 158 -8.83 -11.64 -7.95
C TYR A 158 -10.05 -12.27 -8.62
N GLY A 159 -10.62 -13.30 -7.98
CA GLY A 159 -11.90 -13.89 -8.39
C GLY A 159 -13.04 -12.88 -8.41
N ARG A 160 -13.09 -11.98 -7.42
CA ARG A 160 -14.13 -10.94 -7.32
C ARG A 160 -14.00 -9.91 -8.44
N ILE A 161 -12.79 -9.48 -8.74
CA ILE A 161 -12.48 -8.56 -9.85
C ILE A 161 -12.85 -9.21 -11.19
N LEU A 162 -12.51 -10.49 -11.34
CA LEU A 162 -12.84 -11.25 -12.54
C LEU A 162 -14.36 -11.33 -12.74
N ALA A 163 -15.14 -11.54 -11.67
CA ALA A 163 -16.60 -11.51 -11.73
C ALA A 163 -17.16 -10.15 -12.17
N ILE A 164 -16.55 -9.03 -11.72
CA ILE A 164 -16.93 -7.68 -12.15
C ILE A 164 -16.68 -7.51 -13.66
N ALA A 165 -15.49 -7.89 -14.12
CA ALA A 165 -15.10 -7.77 -15.53
C ALA A 165 -15.96 -8.65 -16.45
N ASP A 166 -16.24 -9.90 -16.03
CA ASP A 166 -17.11 -10.84 -16.74
C ASP A 166 -18.52 -10.28 -16.90
N VAL A 167 -19.15 -9.86 -15.78
CA VAL A 167 -20.50 -9.28 -15.81
C VAL A 167 -20.55 -8.03 -16.68
N TYR A 168 -19.54 -7.16 -16.61
CA TYR A 168 -19.48 -5.96 -17.42
C TYR A 168 -19.48 -6.29 -18.93
N ASP A 169 -18.55 -7.15 -19.39
CA ASP A 169 -18.51 -7.53 -20.81
C ASP A 169 -19.79 -8.29 -21.21
N ALA A 170 -20.33 -9.13 -20.33
CA ALA A 170 -21.58 -9.87 -20.56
C ALA A 170 -22.78 -8.95 -20.80
N LEU A 171 -22.91 -7.87 -20.01
CA LEU A 171 -24.01 -6.91 -20.14
C LEU A 171 -23.87 -6.05 -21.41
N HIS A 172 -22.66 -5.64 -21.77
CA HIS A 172 -22.40 -4.83 -22.99
C HIS A 172 -22.61 -5.62 -24.29
N ARG A 173 -22.64 -6.96 -24.25
CA ARG A 173 -23.04 -7.80 -25.38
C ARG A 173 -24.54 -7.80 -25.61
N LYS A 174 -25.35 -7.57 -24.57
CA LYS A 174 -26.82 -7.57 -24.66
C LYS A 174 -27.39 -6.28 -25.22
N ASN A 175 -26.63 -5.51 -26.00
CA ASN A 175 -27.02 -4.24 -26.65
C ASN A 175 -28.17 -4.33 -27.69
N ASN A 176 -29.02 -5.36 -27.62
CA ASN A 176 -30.37 -5.39 -28.18
C ASN A 176 -31.47 -5.49 -27.10
N LYS A 177 -31.15 -5.37 -25.79
CA LYS A 177 -32.10 -5.52 -24.67
C LYS A 177 -32.06 -4.46 -23.57
N PHE A 178 -30.99 -3.67 -23.44
CA PHE A 178 -30.87 -2.62 -22.43
C PHE A 178 -30.48 -1.30 -23.09
N GLU A 179 -31.08 -0.19 -22.67
CA GLU A 179 -30.77 1.15 -23.20
C GLU A 179 -29.41 1.62 -22.64
N GLU A 180 -28.62 2.30 -23.47
CA GLU A 180 -27.27 2.76 -23.11
C GLU A 180 -27.30 3.73 -21.91
N GLY A 181 -26.24 3.69 -21.08
CA GLY A 181 -26.05 4.64 -19.98
C GLY A 181 -26.57 4.14 -18.62
N LYS A 182 -27.55 4.85 -18.04
CA LYS A 182 -27.95 4.73 -16.62
C LYS A 182 -28.41 3.32 -16.23
N GLU A 183 -29.13 2.63 -17.12
CA GLU A 183 -29.68 1.29 -16.87
C GLU A 183 -28.56 0.24 -16.68
N LEU A 184 -27.45 0.37 -17.42
CA LEU A 184 -26.31 -0.53 -17.36
C LEU A 184 -25.51 -0.37 -16.06
N ARG A 185 -25.33 0.87 -15.61
CA ARG A 185 -24.71 1.19 -14.32
C ARG A 185 -25.53 0.64 -13.16
N GLU A 186 -26.85 0.77 -13.21
CA GLU A 186 -27.76 0.19 -12.20
C GLU A 186 -27.68 -1.34 -12.18
N LYS A 187 -27.61 -1.99 -13.35
CA LYS A 187 -27.39 -3.45 -13.44
C LYS A 187 -26.05 -3.87 -12.87
N MET A 188 -24.97 -3.14 -13.16
CA MET A 188 -23.67 -3.41 -12.54
C MET A 188 -23.73 -3.33 -11.02
N PHE A 189 -24.48 -2.38 -10.44
CA PHE A 189 -24.71 -2.31 -9.00
C PHE A 189 -25.59 -3.43 -8.44
N GLU A 190 -26.56 -3.91 -9.21
CA GLU A 190 -27.41 -5.06 -8.83
C GLU A 190 -26.57 -6.34 -8.75
N PHE A 191 -25.79 -6.64 -9.78
CA PHE A 191 -24.92 -7.82 -9.84
C PHE A 191 -23.73 -7.75 -8.89
N ASN A 192 -23.34 -6.55 -8.43
CA ASN A 192 -22.18 -6.32 -7.57
C ASN A 192 -22.54 -5.53 -6.32
N SER A 193 -23.62 -5.91 -5.64
CA SER A 193 -24.17 -5.16 -4.51
C SER A 193 -23.23 -5.03 -3.30
N ASP A 194 -22.31 -5.97 -3.13
CA ASP A 194 -21.23 -6.01 -2.13
C ASP A 194 -20.02 -5.13 -2.47
N ARG A 195 -19.91 -4.69 -3.74
CA ARG A 195 -18.79 -3.90 -4.27
C ARG A 195 -19.27 -2.64 -5.01
N LYS A 196 -20.42 -2.07 -4.61
CA LYS A 196 -20.99 -0.86 -5.25
C LYS A 196 -20.02 0.31 -5.30
N GLU A 197 -19.31 0.58 -4.20
CA GLU A 197 -18.33 1.68 -4.10
C GLU A 197 -17.22 1.50 -5.13
N LEU A 198 -16.62 0.30 -5.22
CA LEU A 198 -15.59 0.00 -6.22
C LEU A 198 -16.15 0.14 -7.64
N VAL A 199 -17.34 -0.40 -7.92
CA VAL A 199 -17.95 -0.28 -9.25
C VAL A 199 -18.20 1.18 -9.61
N GLU A 200 -18.66 2.00 -8.65
CA GLU A 200 -18.83 3.44 -8.83
C GLU A 200 -17.51 4.15 -9.13
N GLU A 201 -16.45 3.84 -8.38
CA GLU A 201 -15.11 4.35 -8.65
C GLU A 201 -14.63 3.99 -10.05
N LEU A 202 -14.79 2.73 -10.48
CA LEU A 202 -14.37 2.26 -11.80
C LEU A 202 -15.12 2.97 -12.94
N TYR A 203 -16.38 3.36 -12.74
CA TYR A 203 -17.09 4.26 -13.66
C TYR A 203 -16.52 5.68 -13.60
N ASN A 204 -16.30 6.24 -12.42
CA ASN A 204 -15.80 7.61 -12.25
C ASN A 204 -14.42 7.83 -12.90
N VAL A 205 -13.56 6.81 -12.87
CA VAL A 205 -12.23 6.85 -13.53
C VAL A 205 -12.25 6.38 -14.98
N GLY A 206 -13.43 6.10 -15.55
CA GLY A 206 -13.60 5.72 -16.96
C GLY A 206 -13.11 4.32 -17.32
N ILE A 207 -12.87 3.44 -16.35
CA ILE A 207 -12.51 2.04 -16.62
C ILE A 207 -13.71 1.26 -17.17
N LEU A 208 -14.92 1.59 -16.69
CA LEU A 208 -16.19 0.97 -17.12
C LEU A 208 -16.98 1.81 -18.14
N ASP A 209 -16.34 2.74 -18.87
CA ASP A 209 -16.97 3.52 -19.94
C ASP A 209 -16.54 3.07 -21.35
N ARG A 210 -17.49 3.01 -22.30
CA ARG A 210 -17.18 2.77 -23.71
C ARG A 210 -16.47 3.99 -24.30
N GLY A 211 -15.22 3.82 -24.73
CA GLY A 211 -14.48 4.83 -25.49
C GLY A 211 -13.31 5.49 -24.78
N TYR A 212 -12.71 4.85 -23.77
CA TYR A 212 -11.43 5.31 -23.25
C TYR A 212 -10.30 4.96 -24.23
N ILE A 213 -9.84 5.97 -24.98
CA ILE A 213 -8.52 5.97 -25.61
C ILE A 213 -7.52 5.85 -24.47
N VAL A 214 -6.62 4.86 -24.55
CA VAL A 214 -5.42 4.80 -23.70
C VAL A 214 -4.67 6.11 -23.93
N THR A 215 -4.87 7.09 -23.05
CA THR A 215 -3.78 7.99 -22.78
C THR A 215 -2.80 7.17 -21.97
N ASP A 216 -1.57 7.03 -22.45
CA ASP A 216 -0.40 6.38 -21.82
C ASP A 216 0.00 7.00 -20.47
N ASN A 217 -0.95 7.52 -19.72
CA ASN A 217 -0.74 8.04 -18.40
C ASN A 217 -1.92 7.54 -17.55
N PRO A 218 -1.74 6.51 -16.70
CA PRO A 218 -2.74 6.19 -15.69
C PRO A 218 -2.99 7.49 -14.95
N ASP A 219 -4.19 8.05 -15.09
CA ASP A 219 -4.52 9.44 -14.79
C ASP A 219 -3.52 10.02 -13.81
N GLU A 220 -2.56 10.77 -14.35
CA GLU A 220 -1.44 11.30 -13.57
C GLU A 220 -2.00 12.12 -12.40
N ARG A 221 -3.30 12.50 -12.40
CA ARG A 221 -4.04 13.07 -11.27
C ARG A 221 -4.08 12.19 -10.01
N LEU A 222 -4.33 10.88 -10.09
CA LEU A 222 -4.29 10.00 -8.90
C LEU A 222 -2.88 9.95 -8.29
N TYR A 223 -1.85 10.05 -9.15
CA TYR A 223 -0.43 10.14 -8.78
C TYR A 223 0.09 11.58 -8.63
N LYS A 224 -0.72 12.61 -8.91
CA LYS A 224 -0.43 14.04 -8.69
C LYS A 224 -1.15 14.57 -7.46
N GLU A 225 -2.05 13.78 -6.87
CA GLU A 225 -2.41 13.94 -5.46
C GLU A 225 -1.26 13.52 -4.53
N SER A 226 -0.36 12.64 -4.97
CA SER A 226 0.95 12.47 -4.33
C SER A 226 1.84 13.66 -4.67
N TRP A 227 2.06 14.50 -3.66
CA TRP A 227 2.98 15.66 -3.66
C TRP A 227 2.87 16.57 -4.90
N GLN A 228 1.95 17.55 -4.87
CA GLN A 228 2.10 18.70 -5.74
C GLN A 228 3.44 19.37 -5.40
N TYR A 229 4.39 19.40 -6.36
CA TYR A 229 5.76 19.91 -6.19
C TYR A 229 5.86 21.30 -5.51
N THR A 230 4.76 22.04 -5.51
CA THR A 230 4.62 23.39 -4.98
C THR A 230 4.12 23.46 -3.53
N SER A 231 3.63 22.38 -2.90
CA SER A 231 3.07 22.46 -1.54
C SER A 231 3.22 21.17 -0.70
N ARG A 232 3.47 21.35 0.61
CA ARG A 232 3.49 20.27 1.61
C ARG A 232 2.15 20.26 2.36
N THR A 233 1.27 19.31 2.04
CA THR A 233 -0.03 19.20 2.70
C THR A 233 0.03 18.32 3.95
N PRO A 234 -0.81 18.56 4.97
CA PRO A 234 -0.91 17.70 6.15
C PRO A 234 -1.17 16.23 5.85
N ARG A 235 -2.08 15.95 4.90
CA ARG A 235 -2.41 14.58 4.45
C ARG A 235 -1.22 13.88 3.81
N GLU A 236 -0.44 14.59 3.01
CA GLU A 236 0.75 14.04 2.39
C GLU A 236 1.88 13.82 3.41
N THR A 237 2.05 14.75 4.35
CA THR A 237 2.96 14.55 5.49
C THR A 237 2.61 13.28 6.26
N ALA A 238 1.34 13.02 6.53
CA ALA A 238 0.89 11.78 7.17
C ALA A 238 1.27 10.53 6.37
N ARG A 239 1.04 10.52 5.05
CA ARG A 239 1.47 9.44 4.16
C ARG A 239 2.98 9.20 4.23
N LEU A 240 3.79 10.27 4.18
CA LEU A 240 5.24 10.17 4.26
C LEU A 240 5.73 9.66 5.61
N VAL A 241 5.08 10.04 6.71
CA VAL A 241 5.37 9.50 8.05
C VAL A 241 5.08 8.01 8.12
N MET A 242 3.93 7.57 7.58
CA MET A 242 3.57 6.15 7.51
C MET A 242 4.61 5.36 6.70
N LEU A 243 4.99 5.86 5.52
CA LEU A 243 6.00 5.23 4.66
C LEU A 243 7.37 5.17 5.35
N ALA A 244 7.83 6.28 5.92
CA ALA A 244 9.13 6.35 6.57
C ALA A 244 9.23 5.40 7.77
N SER A 245 8.17 5.33 8.57
CA SER A 245 8.09 4.43 9.73
C SER A 245 8.00 2.95 9.30
N ALA A 246 7.36 2.66 8.17
CA ALA A 246 7.23 1.29 7.65
C ALA A 246 8.48 0.78 6.93
N LEU A 247 9.28 1.68 6.33
CA LEU A 247 10.50 1.36 5.55
C LEU A 247 11.77 1.28 6.40
N GLU A 248 11.67 1.65 7.67
CA GLU A 248 12.73 1.65 8.67
C GLU A 248 13.53 0.31 8.67
N PRO A 249 14.88 0.36 8.66
CA PRO A 249 15.76 -0.79 8.75
C PRO A 249 15.87 -1.36 10.16
N VAL A 250 14.89 -2.22 10.44
CA VAL A 250 14.71 -2.97 11.68
C VAL A 250 16.01 -3.41 12.35
N ALA A 251 16.23 -2.84 13.54
CA ALA A 251 17.21 -3.23 14.53
C ALA A 251 16.90 -4.59 15.19
N ASP A 252 17.91 -5.23 15.79
CA ASP A 252 17.79 -6.42 16.66
C ASP A 252 16.93 -6.15 17.92
N LYS A 253 15.64 -5.87 17.76
CA LYS A 253 14.66 -5.99 18.83
C LYS A 253 14.34 -7.48 18.92
N ALA A 254 14.58 -8.11 20.07
CA ALA A 254 14.22 -9.52 20.28
C ALA A 254 12.75 -9.74 19.89
N GLY A 255 12.50 -10.64 18.93
CA GLY A 255 11.17 -10.89 18.37
C GLY A 255 10.71 -9.95 17.24
N CYS A 256 11.58 -9.08 16.71
CA CYS A 256 11.25 -8.11 15.66
C CYS A 256 12.39 -8.02 14.64
N THR A 257 12.68 -9.15 13.97
CA THR A 257 13.47 -9.33 12.73
C THR A 257 14.87 -8.70 12.65
N THR A 258 15.89 -9.55 12.51
CA THR A 258 17.05 -9.24 11.67
C THR A 258 16.62 -9.40 10.21
N ARG A 259 16.88 -8.42 9.32
CA ARG A 259 16.54 -8.53 7.87
C ARG A 259 17.11 -9.77 7.15
N PHE A 260 17.98 -10.55 7.80
CA PHE A 260 18.58 -11.79 7.31
C PHE A 260 17.85 -13.06 7.76
N THR A 261 16.90 -12.95 8.69
CA THR A 261 16.11 -14.08 9.21
C THR A 261 14.73 -13.56 9.61
N ASP A 262 13.76 -13.69 8.70
CA ASP A 262 12.34 -13.53 9.04
C ASP A 262 11.95 -14.68 9.97
N ILE A 263 11.97 -14.43 11.28
CA ILE A 263 11.52 -15.42 12.28
C ILE A 263 9.99 -15.61 12.18
N SER A 264 9.23 -14.58 11.74
CA SER A 264 7.81 -14.68 11.39
C SER A 264 7.31 -13.46 10.58
N ARG A 265 6.61 -13.74 9.47
CA ARG A 265 5.99 -12.72 8.58
C ARG A 265 4.92 -11.87 9.28
N HIS A 266 4.26 -12.43 10.31
CA HIS A 266 3.19 -11.75 11.05
C HIS A 266 3.74 -10.64 11.97
N LEU A 267 4.92 -10.85 12.57
CA LEU A 267 5.50 -9.89 13.51
C LEU A 267 5.91 -8.59 12.82
N LYS A 268 6.43 -8.65 11.59
CA LYS A 268 6.75 -7.44 10.81
C LYS A 268 5.50 -6.63 10.45
N LEU A 269 4.44 -7.33 10.05
CA LEU A 269 3.15 -6.72 9.73
C LEU A 269 2.53 -6.07 10.97
N GLU A 270 2.41 -6.82 12.06
CA GLU A 270 1.79 -6.37 13.32
C GLU A 270 2.57 -5.25 14.00
N TYR A 271 3.92 -5.35 14.03
CA TYR A 271 4.73 -4.44 14.83
C TYR A 271 5.22 -3.20 14.10
N PHE A 272 5.44 -3.25 12.79
CA PHE A 272 6.00 -2.12 12.07
C PHE A 272 4.99 -1.53 11.11
N ILE A 273 4.37 -2.33 10.25
CA ILE A 273 3.44 -1.81 9.24
C ILE A 273 2.17 -1.27 9.89
N THR A 274 1.48 -2.06 10.74
CA THR A 274 0.25 -1.61 11.41
C THR A 274 0.50 -0.39 12.29
N ALA A 275 1.57 -0.40 13.10
CA ALA A 275 1.89 0.77 13.93
C ALA A 275 2.23 2.01 13.10
N SER A 276 2.92 1.85 11.97
CA SER A 276 3.24 2.96 11.06
C SER A 276 1.98 3.53 10.41
N ILE A 277 1.06 2.67 9.96
CA ILE A 277 -0.23 3.09 9.41
C ILE A 277 -1.02 3.90 10.44
N ASN A 278 -1.04 3.43 11.69
CA ASN A 278 -1.75 4.11 12.77
C ASN A 278 -1.17 5.49 13.13
N LEU A 279 0.05 5.85 12.69
CA LEU A 279 0.61 7.19 12.92
C LEU A 279 -0.03 8.25 12.02
N GLY A 280 -0.61 7.86 10.88
CA GLY A 280 -1.05 8.79 9.84
C GLY A 280 -1.97 9.89 10.36
N GLU A 281 -3.08 9.50 11.01
CA GLU A 281 -4.10 10.45 11.49
C GLU A 281 -3.52 11.46 12.51
N ALA A 282 -2.74 10.98 13.47
CA ALA A 282 -2.13 11.87 14.46
C ALA A 282 -1.09 12.84 13.87
N PHE A 283 -0.34 12.41 12.85
CA PHE A 283 0.61 13.29 12.16
C PHE A 283 -0.05 14.26 11.17
N GLU A 284 -1.18 13.88 10.57
CA GLU A 284 -2.03 14.82 9.84
C GLU A 284 -2.56 15.90 10.78
N LEU A 285 -3.05 15.51 11.97
CA LEU A 285 -3.50 16.43 13.00
C LEU A 285 -2.37 17.35 13.48
N LEU A 286 -1.17 16.81 13.72
CA LEU A 286 0.01 17.60 14.10
C LEU A 286 0.32 18.67 13.04
N ALA A 287 0.32 18.27 11.76
CA ALA A 287 0.61 19.16 10.64
C ALA A 287 -0.46 20.25 10.45
N ASN A 288 -1.74 19.91 10.60
CA ASN A 288 -2.85 20.86 10.62
C ASN A 288 -2.68 21.86 11.77
N ARG A 289 -2.46 21.35 12.98
CA ARG A 289 -2.29 22.18 14.19
C ARG A 289 -1.12 23.15 14.06
N ALA A 290 0.02 22.70 13.54
CA ALA A 290 1.18 23.55 13.31
C ALA A 290 0.88 24.65 12.27
N SER A 291 0.17 24.31 11.19
CA SER A 291 -0.25 25.28 10.15
C SER A 291 -1.22 26.34 10.72
N GLU A 292 -2.22 25.90 11.49
CA GLU A 292 -3.19 26.80 12.15
C GLU A 292 -2.52 27.77 13.13
N LEU A 293 -1.60 27.26 13.97
CA LEU A 293 -0.88 28.09 14.94
C LEU A 293 -0.01 29.15 14.24
N ARG A 294 0.54 28.84 13.07
CA ARG A 294 1.25 29.80 12.23
C ARG A 294 0.29 30.86 11.68
N GLU A 295 -0.84 30.45 11.11
CA GLU A 295 -1.82 31.36 10.52
C GLU A 295 -2.41 32.35 11.54
N LEU A 296 -2.56 31.91 12.78
CA LEU A 296 -3.03 32.72 13.90
C LEU A 296 -1.91 33.51 14.61
N ASP A 297 -0.65 33.37 14.19
CA ASP A 297 0.55 33.92 14.85
C ASP A 297 0.65 33.58 16.35
N TYR A 298 0.26 32.35 16.71
CA TYR A 298 0.28 31.85 18.08
C TYR A 298 1.58 31.10 18.38
N SER A 299 1.97 31.08 19.67
CA SER A 299 3.09 30.23 20.10
C SER A 299 2.75 28.75 19.88
N PRO A 300 3.70 27.94 19.40
CA PRO A 300 3.46 26.54 19.12
C PRO A 300 3.30 25.75 20.42
N ALA A 301 2.06 25.44 20.78
CA ALA A 301 1.71 24.72 22.00
C ALA A 301 0.76 23.56 21.73
N GLY A 302 0.95 22.45 22.45
CA GLY A 302 0.11 21.25 22.35
C GLY A 302 0.45 20.33 21.18
N LEU A 303 1.62 20.53 20.56
CA LEU A 303 2.15 19.67 19.50
C LEU A 303 2.50 18.27 20.03
N TYR A 304 3.07 18.18 21.25
CA TYR A 304 3.36 16.88 21.87
C TYR A 304 2.11 16.18 22.40
N GLY A 305 0.97 16.87 22.49
CA GLY A 305 -0.33 16.21 22.67
C GLY A 305 -0.69 15.34 21.46
N CYS A 306 -0.36 15.79 20.25
CA CYS A 306 -0.51 14.98 19.03
C CYS A 306 0.49 13.81 19.03
N ALA A 307 1.72 14.02 19.53
CA ALA A 307 2.72 12.96 19.69
C ALA A 307 2.25 11.86 20.65
N LEU A 308 1.68 12.24 21.79
CA LEU A 308 1.08 11.32 22.76
C LEU A 308 -0.09 10.53 22.14
N ARG A 309 -0.93 11.20 21.35
CA ARG A 309 -2.01 10.55 20.58
C ARG A 309 -1.42 9.52 19.60
N ALA A 310 -0.44 9.91 18.79
CA ALA A 310 0.24 9.02 17.85
C ALA A 310 0.82 7.78 18.55
N GLN A 311 1.40 7.96 19.74
CA GLN A 311 1.98 6.87 20.52
C GLN A 311 0.91 5.89 21.02
N LYS A 312 -0.23 6.41 21.53
CA LYS A 312 -1.38 5.58 21.94
C LYS A 312 -2.01 4.86 20.75
N GLU A 313 -2.21 5.55 19.64
CA GLU A 313 -2.76 4.98 18.40
C GLU A 313 -1.84 3.95 17.76
N SER A 314 -0.51 4.07 17.93
CA SER A 314 0.44 3.08 17.42
C SER A 314 0.15 1.67 17.91
N LEU A 315 -0.56 1.48 19.04
CA LEU A 315 -1.01 0.20 19.60
C LEU A 315 -2.33 -0.34 19.04
N ARG A 316 -3.09 0.45 18.29
CA ARG A 316 -4.36 0.00 17.73
C ARG A 316 -4.13 -1.22 16.83
N ASN A 317 -4.98 -2.24 16.96
CA ASN A 317 -4.93 -3.45 16.14
C ASN A 317 -3.62 -4.27 16.24
N ARG A 318 -2.90 -4.20 17.37
CA ARG A 318 -1.73 -5.07 17.66
C ARG A 318 -1.70 -5.53 19.10
N SER A 319 -1.09 -6.69 19.33
CA SER A 319 -0.73 -7.19 20.66
C SER A 319 0.72 -6.80 21.02
N GLY A 320 1.05 -6.74 22.31
CA GLY A 320 2.42 -6.55 22.80
C GLY A 320 2.74 -5.13 23.29
N GLY A 321 3.84 -4.98 24.02
CA GLY A 321 4.18 -3.75 24.77
C GLY A 321 5.17 -2.81 24.08
N ARG A 322 5.57 -3.06 22.84
CA ARG A 322 6.48 -2.18 22.07
C ARG A 322 5.67 -1.07 21.39
N ILE A 323 6.27 0.09 21.17
CA ILE A 323 5.62 1.27 20.56
C ILE A 323 6.65 2.10 19.79
N ASN A 324 6.18 2.90 18.82
CA ASN A 324 7.02 3.73 17.95
C ASN A 324 7.46 5.05 18.61
N GLN A 325 7.79 5.02 19.91
CA GLN A 325 8.09 6.23 20.69
C GLN A 325 9.24 7.03 20.09
N GLY A 326 10.39 6.42 19.79
CA GLY A 326 11.57 7.15 19.29
C GLY A 326 11.33 7.76 17.91
N ILE A 327 10.68 7.04 16.99
CA ILE A 327 10.27 7.57 15.67
C ILE A 327 9.37 8.80 15.85
N ILE A 328 8.38 8.72 16.75
CA ILE A 328 7.46 9.84 17.02
C ILE A 328 8.22 11.03 17.62
N GLU A 329 9.05 10.81 18.65
CA GLU A 329 9.84 11.86 19.30
C GLU A 329 10.72 12.60 18.27
N LEU A 330 11.37 11.88 17.34
CA LEU A 330 12.21 12.47 16.28
C LEU A 330 11.40 13.23 15.22
N LEU A 331 10.27 12.68 14.76
CA LEU A 331 9.51 13.25 13.65
C LEU A 331 8.64 14.45 14.06
N VAL A 332 8.14 14.50 15.29
CA VAL A 332 7.27 15.59 15.76
C VAL A 332 7.88 16.99 15.54
N PRO A 333 9.12 17.29 16.00
CA PRO A 333 9.70 18.61 15.79
C PRO A 333 10.01 18.89 14.30
N ILE A 334 10.35 17.87 13.52
CA ILE A 334 10.61 18.01 12.07
C ILE A 334 9.33 18.40 11.34
N VAL A 335 8.26 17.63 11.52
CA VAL A 335 6.96 17.86 10.89
C VAL A 335 6.37 19.18 11.34
N ALA A 336 6.35 19.45 12.65
CA ALA A 336 5.82 20.70 13.16
C ALA A 336 6.65 21.90 12.67
N GLY A 337 7.98 21.78 12.62
CA GLY A 337 8.86 22.81 12.10
C GLY A 337 8.58 23.14 10.63
N GLN A 338 8.39 22.12 9.79
CA GLN A 338 8.02 22.29 8.38
C GLN A 338 6.68 23.02 8.23
N HIS A 339 5.64 22.60 8.95
CA HIS A 339 4.31 23.20 8.79
C HIS A 339 4.18 24.59 9.43
N TYR A 340 4.92 24.85 10.51
CA TYR A 340 4.86 26.13 11.22
C TYR A 340 5.77 27.20 10.61
N PHE A 341 6.97 26.85 10.12
CA PHE A 341 7.95 27.84 9.65
C PHE A 341 8.06 27.97 8.12
N ASP A 342 7.58 27.01 7.33
CA ASP A 342 7.68 27.11 5.87
C ASP A 342 6.59 28.03 5.33
N ASN A 343 6.94 29.31 5.16
CA ASN A 343 6.17 30.27 4.37
C ASN A 343 6.29 29.98 2.86
N VAL A 344 7.46 29.47 2.47
CA VAL A 344 7.77 28.86 1.17
C VAL A 344 8.39 27.50 1.47
N LEU A 345 8.09 26.52 0.62
CA LEU A 345 8.56 25.15 0.77
C LEU A 345 10.10 25.11 0.90
N GLU A 346 10.58 24.74 2.09
CA GLU A 346 11.99 24.46 2.33
C GLU A 346 12.38 23.17 1.61
N LYS A 347 13.46 23.25 0.83
CA LYS A 347 14.00 22.12 0.06
C LYS A 347 15.35 21.64 0.59
N SER A 348 15.96 22.37 1.52
CA SER A 348 17.20 21.95 2.16
C SER A 348 16.90 21.14 3.43
N VAL A 349 17.64 20.04 3.57
CA VAL A 349 17.59 19.23 4.81
C VAL A 349 18.11 20.03 6.00
N ASP A 350 19.13 20.88 5.80
CA ASP A 350 19.73 21.69 6.85
C ASP A 350 18.74 22.74 7.38
N GLY A 351 18.05 23.47 6.48
CA GLY A 351 16.99 24.41 6.87
C GLY A 351 15.83 23.72 7.59
N THR A 352 15.49 22.49 7.17
CA THR A 352 14.45 21.68 7.84
C THR A 352 14.86 21.28 9.26
N ILE A 353 16.10 20.83 9.46
CA ILE A 353 16.65 20.44 10.77
C ILE A 353 16.79 21.66 11.70
N GLU A 354 17.20 22.81 11.16
CA GLU A 354 17.27 24.07 11.92
C GLU A 354 15.88 24.47 12.42
N LYS A 355 14.87 24.41 11.54
CA LYS A 355 13.46 24.67 11.88
C LYS A 355 12.94 23.70 12.94
N ALA A 356 13.31 22.43 12.87
CA ALA A 356 12.96 21.44 13.89
C ALA A 356 13.55 21.80 15.26
N THR A 357 14.83 22.19 15.29
CA THR A 357 15.51 22.62 16.52
C THR A 357 14.90 23.92 17.07
N ARG A 358 14.56 24.87 16.19
CA ARG A 358 13.84 26.09 16.57
C ARG A 358 12.44 25.78 17.11
N MET A 359 11.75 24.80 16.54
CA MET A 359 10.43 24.37 17.01
C MET A 359 10.50 23.88 18.46
N LEU A 360 11.47 23.01 18.79
CA LEU A 360 11.66 22.50 20.15
C LEU A 360 11.81 23.64 21.17
N LYS A 361 12.57 24.69 20.84
CA LYS A 361 12.79 25.87 21.69
C LYS A 361 11.53 26.74 21.87
N ARG A 362 10.56 26.64 20.96
CA ARG A 362 9.30 27.41 21.01
C ARG A 362 8.12 26.64 21.62
N THR A 363 8.25 25.33 21.84
CA THR A 363 7.23 24.54 22.56
C THR A 363 6.99 25.07 23.98
N GLY A 364 5.87 24.69 24.60
CA GLY A 364 5.51 25.14 25.95
C GLY A 364 5.60 24.04 27.01
N ARG A 365 5.29 24.42 28.26
CA ARG A 365 5.20 23.48 29.40
C ARG A 365 4.17 22.37 29.19
N ILE A 366 3.10 22.64 28.44
CA ILE A 366 2.10 21.62 28.10
C ILE A 366 2.67 20.52 27.19
N ASP A 367 3.62 20.88 26.33
CA ASP A 367 4.32 19.91 25.49
C ASP A 367 5.30 19.07 26.31
N VAL A 368 6.01 19.69 27.26
CA VAL A 368 6.85 18.98 28.23
C VAL A 368 6.03 17.98 29.05
N ALA A 369 4.87 18.39 29.56
CA ALA A 369 3.96 17.49 30.29
C ALA A 369 3.50 16.31 29.41
N SER A 370 3.17 16.57 28.15
CA SER A 370 2.78 15.52 27.19
C SER A 370 3.95 14.56 26.90
N LEU A 371 5.18 15.06 26.77
CA LEU A 371 6.39 14.25 26.60
C LEU A 371 6.68 13.36 27.83
N ILE A 372 6.47 13.88 29.04
CA ILE A 372 6.61 13.07 30.27
C ILE A 372 5.52 11.98 30.30
N GLU A 373 4.29 12.29 29.91
CA GLU A 373 3.22 11.29 29.79
C GLU A 373 3.56 10.23 28.74
N MET A 374 4.12 10.62 27.59
CA MET A 374 4.62 9.70 26.56
C MET A 374 5.64 8.71 27.15
N LYS A 375 6.65 9.21 27.88
CA LYS A 375 7.66 8.37 28.53
C LYS A 375 7.04 7.47 29.60
N SER A 376 6.10 8.00 30.39
CA SER A 376 5.36 7.25 31.42
C SER A 376 4.56 6.10 30.82
N PHE A 377 3.82 6.39 29.75
CA PHE A 377 3.04 5.40 29.01
C PHE A 377 3.92 4.27 28.48
N ALA A 378 5.07 4.62 27.87
CA ALA A 378 6.04 3.65 27.38
C ALA A 378 6.60 2.74 28.48
N TYR A 379 6.97 3.33 29.61
CA TYR A 379 7.58 2.62 30.74
C TYR A 379 6.58 1.62 31.35
N ASN A 380 5.34 2.06 31.56
CA ASN A 380 4.26 1.22 32.07
C ASN A 380 3.97 0.04 31.14
N LEU A 381 3.89 0.32 29.83
CA LEU A 381 3.61 -0.69 28.82
C LEU A 381 4.75 -1.71 28.67
N CYS A 382 6.00 -1.26 28.75
CA CYS A 382 7.19 -2.11 28.66
C CYS A 382 7.54 -2.82 29.99
N ARG A 383 6.77 -2.60 31.08
CA ARG A 383 7.04 -3.13 32.43
C ARG A 383 8.46 -2.84 32.93
N TYR A 384 8.99 -1.65 32.65
CA TYR A 384 10.27 -1.21 33.21
C TYR A 384 10.08 -0.84 34.69
N ASN A 385 9.92 -1.85 35.55
CA ASN A 385 9.76 -1.64 36.99
C ASN A 385 11.04 -1.04 37.58
N GLY A 386 10.92 0.08 38.30
CA GLY A 386 12.00 0.66 39.11
C GLY A 386 12.94 1.66 38.42
N ARG A 387 12.67 2.08 37.17
CA ARG A 387 13.38 3.21 36.54
C ARG A 387 12.56 4.50 36.68
N PRO A 388 13.04 5.53 37.41
CA PRO A 388 12.33 6.80 37.50
C PRO A 388 12.31 7.47 36.12
N ILE A 389 11.15 8.02 35.75
CA ILE A 389 11.01 8.80 34.53
C ILE A 389 11.59 10.19 34.83
N PRO A 390 12.55 10.68 34.04
CA PRO A 390 13.09 12.02 34.25
C PRO A 390 11.99 13.07 34.07
N GLU A 391 11.65 13.79 35.14
CA GLU A 391 10.56 14.79 35.12
C GLU A 391 11.06 16.18 34.70
N HIS A 392 12.29 16.57 35.07
CA HIS A 392 12.90 17.86 34.75
C HIS A 392 11.93 19.05 34.90
N LYS A 393 11.30 19.20 36.08
CA LYS A 393 10.16 20.13 36.34
C LYS A 393 10.42 21.60 35.97
N GLU A 394 11.67 22.02 35.93
CA GLU A 394 12.07 23.39 35.59
C GLU A 394 12.05 23.66 34.08
N ALA A 395 11.99 22.62 33.24
CA ALA A 395 11.98 22.77 31.78
C ALA A 395 10.72 23.51 31.31
N ARG A 396 10.93 24.63 30.60
CA ARG A 396 9.83 25.47 30.10
C ARG A 396 9.34 25.04 28.72
N ASN A 397 10.18 24.31 28.00
CA ASN A 397 9.97 23.81 26.66
C ASN A 397 10.70 22.47 26.49
N VAL A 398 10.40 21.75 25.42
CA VAL A 398 10.94 20.41 25.17
C VAL A 398 12.46 20.43 24.90
N PHE A 399 13.00 21.52 24.33
CA PHE A 399 14.45 21.66 24.17
C PHE A 399 15.18 21.70 25.53
N GLU A 400 14.66 22.48 26.49
CA GLU A 400 15.19 22.54 27.85
C GLU A 400 15.07 21.19 28.57
N TYR A 401 13.97 20.46 28.35
CA TYR A 401 13.81 19.10 28.87
C TYR A 401 14.92 18.17 28.36
N TYR A 402 15.14 18.09 27.04
CA TYR A 402 16.20 17.24 26.49
C TYR A 402 17.60 17.72 26.86
N SER A 403 17.81 19.02 27.05
CA SER A 403 19.09 19.57 27.53
C SER A 403 19.40 19.11 28.96
N ALA A 404 18.42 19.17 29.86
CA ALA A 404 18.55 18.67 31.23
C ALA A 404 18.71 17.13 31.27
N ASP A 405 17.97 16.42 30.41
CA ASP A 405 18.07 14.96 30.31
C ASP A 405 19.41 14.52 29.72
N LEU A 406 19.95 15.24 28.74
CA LEU A 406 21.29 15.01 28.20
C LEU A 406 22.36 15.18 29.27
N ALA A 407 22.29 16.27 30.06
CA ALA A 407 23.26 16.56 31.11
C ALA A 407 23.28 15.51 32.24
N SER A 408 22.16 14.80 32.45
CA SER A 408 22.03 13.75 33.48
C SER A 408 22.14 12.32 32.93
N SER A 409 22.20 12.15 31.61
CA SER A 409 22.27 10.84 30.95
C SER A 409 23.65 10.19 31.09
N THR A 410 23.68 8.97 31.62
CA THR A 410 24.92 8.17 31.77
C THR A 410 24.99 6.98 30.81
N ASN A 411 23.85 6.55 30.26
CA ASN A 411 23.82 5.43 29.32
C ASN A 411 24.03 5.93 27.88
N PRO A 412 24.85 5.24 27.05
CA PRO A 412 25.21 5.75 25.71
C PRO A 412 24.01 6.02 24.79
N THR A 413 22.95 5.21 24.89
CA THR A 413 21.75 5.39 24.06
C THR A 413 20.98 6.65 24.44
N GLY A 414 20.84 6.94 25.73
CA GLY A 414 20.20 8.17 26.23
C GLY A 414 21.00 9.41 25.85
N VAL A 415 22.33 9.35 25.96
CA VAL A 415 23.22 10.43 25.50
C VAL A 415 23.04 10.70 24.01
N ALA A 416 23.06 9.65 23.18
CA ALA A 416 22.86 9.79 21.74
C ALA A 416 21.46 10.32 21.38
N HIS A 417 20.41 9.76 22.00
CA HIS A 417 19.02 10.15 21.77
C HIS A 417 18.76 11.62 22.15
N ASN A 418 19.12 12.03 23.36
CA ASN A 418 18.92 13.40 23.80
C ASN A 418 19.83 14.37 23.01
N GLY A 419 21.01 13.89 22.59
CA GLY A 419 21.91 14.59 21.68
C GLY A 419 21.28 14.92 20.32
N GLU A 420 20.35 14.12 19.79
CA GLU A 420 19.64 14.45 18.54
C GLU A 420 18.88 15.78 18.69
N PHE A 421 18.15 15.96 19.78
CA PHE A 421 17.31 17.14 19.97
C PHE A 421 18.11 18.39 20.33
N VAL A 422 19.22 18.22 21.07
CA VAL A 422 20.04 19.34 21.55
C VAL A 422 21.05 19.80 20.50
N ASN A 423 21.64 18.87 19.74
CA ASN A 423 22.74 19.14 18.82
C ASN A 423 22.33 19.24 17.34
N GLY A 424 21.02 19.29 17.04
CA GLY A 424 20.54 19.47 15.66
C GLY A 424 20.58 18.19 14.82
N PHE A 425 20.12 17.08 15.40
CA PHE A 425 19.85 15.80 14.73
C PHE A 425 21.04 15.21 13.94
N PRO A 426 22.25 15.10 14.52
CA PRO A 426 23.45 14.68 13.80
C PRO A 426 23.37 13.26 13.23
N THR A 427 22.75 12.31 13.93
CA THR A 427 22.62 10.92 13.44
C THR A 427 21.60 10.84 12.32
N VAL A 428 20.46 11.53 12.45
CA VAL A 428 19.47 11.62 11.36
C VAL A 428 20.09 12.28 10.12
N ARG A 429 20.85 13.37 10.30
CA ARG A 429 21.56 14.07 9.21
C ARG A 429 22.55 13.14 8.50
N LEU A 430 23.36 12.40 9.25
CA LEU A 430 24.31 11.41 8.72
C LEU A 430 23.60 10.34 7.90
N MET A 431 22.49 9.80 8.41
CA MET A 431 21.72 8.76 7.72
C MET A 431 21.08 9.30 6.44
N TYR A 432 20.55 10.52 6.48
CA TYR A 432 20.04 11.18 5.28
C TYR A 432 21.13 11.32 4.21
N ASP A 433 22.32 11.82 4.57
CA ASP A 433 23.45 11.93 3.63
C ASP A 433 23.82 10.57 3.04
N SER A 434 23.83 9.54 3.88
CA SER A 434 24.16 8.20 3.43
C SER A 434 23.14 7.66 2.43
N VAL A 435 21.84 7.96 2.58
CA VAL A 435 20.83 7.57 1.59
C VAL A 435 21.02 8.35 0.30
N MET A 436 21.18 9.68 0.40
CA MET A 436 21.25 10.56 -0.76
C MET A 436 22.51 10.32 -1.61
N ASN A 437 23.64 10.01 -0.97
CA ASN A 437 24.92 9.75 -1.63
C ASN A 437 25.14 8.27 -2.01
N SER A 438 24.20 7.39 -1.71
CA SER A 438 24.32 5.97 -2.03
C SER A 438 24.21 5.70 -3.54
N SER A 439 25.15 4.92 -4.07
CA SER A 439 25.17 4.44 -5.45
C SER A 439 24.24 3.24 -5.69
N LYS A 440 23.57 2.72 -4.66
CA LYS A 440 22.66 1.57 -4.82
C LYS A 440 21.44 1.95 -5.65
N ARG A 441 21.00 1.05 -6.53
CA ARG A 441 19.82 1.29 -7.39
C ARG A 441 18.51 1.35 -6.58
N LEU A 442 18.27 0.37 -5.72
CA LEU A 442 17.02 0.26 -4.96
C LEU A 442 17.07 1.13 -3.70
N PHE A 443 16.03 1.94 -3.47
CA PHE A 443 15.95 2.82 -2.31
C PHE A 443 16.15 2.07 -0.98
N ILE A 444 15.56 0.88 -0.84
CA ILE A 444 15.71 0.07 0.37
C ILE A 444 17.16 -0.34 0.64
N ARG A 445 17.99 -0.51 -0.39
CA ARG A 445 19.42 -0.83 -0.24
C ARG A 445 20.22 0.38 0.20
N LYS A 446 19.82 1.59 -0.22
CA LYS A 446 20.38 2.86 0.27
C LYS A 446 20.10 3.04 1.77
N VAL A 447 18.87 2.73 2.19
CA VAL A 447 18.46 2.76 3.60
C VAL A 447 19.26 1.78 4.46
N GLU A 448 19.51 0.56 3.97
CA GLU A 448 20.36 -0.41 4.70
C GLU A 448 21.81 0.07 4.84
N GLU A 449 22.34 0.74 3.83
CA GLU A 449 23.66 1.34 3.88
C GLU A 449 23.73 2.46 4.93
N ALA A 450 22.72 3.33 4.98
CA ALA A 450 22.60 4.37 5.99
C ALA A 450 22.55 3.83 7.42
N PHE A 451 21.77 2.77 7.66
CA PHE A 451 21.74 2.12 8.97
C PHE A 451 23.12 1.57 9.36
N ARG A 452 23.82 0.88 8.43
CA ARG A 452 25.18 0.38 8.68
C ARG A 452 26.17 1.51 8.96
N HIS A 453 26.01 2.67 8.33
CA HIS A 453 26.81 3.86 8.64
C HIS A 453 26.52 4.38 10.05
N GLY A 454 25.26 4.47 10.46
CA GLY A 454 24.91 4.81 11.85
C GLY A 454 25.52 3.86 12.88
N VAL A 455 25.53 2.55 12.61
CA VAL A 455 26.16 1.54 13.47
C VAL A 455 27.67 1.73 13.58
N LYS A 456 28.34 2.21 12.52
CA LYS A 456 29.78 2.48 12.53
C LYS A 456 30.13 3.83 13.18
N PHE A 457 29.22 4.80 13.09
CA PHE A 457 29.41 6.14 13.61
C PHE A 457 29.33 6.20 15.14
N HIS A 458 28.51 5.33 15.73
CA HIS A 458 28.32 5.23 17.18
C HIS A 458 29.12 4.10 17.80
N ASP A 459 29.47 4.24 19.09
CA ASP A 459 30.07 3.18 19.89
C ASP A 459 29.12 1.98 20.05
N LYS A 460 29.70 0.80 20.33
CA LYS A 460 28.95 -0.46 20.54
C LYS A 460 27.87 -0.40 21.64
N GLY A 461 27.94 0.59 22.53
CA GLY A 461 26.96 0.81 23.62
C GLY A 461 25.67 1.50 23.19
N VAL A 462 25.60 2.07 21.98
CA VAL A 462 24.39 2.71 21.46
C VAL A 462 23.44 1.64 20.91
N GLY A 463 22.21 1.64 21.40
CA GLY A 463 21.21 0.66 21.05
C GLY A 463 20.79 0.76 19.60
N ARG A 464 20.74 -0.37 18.90
CA ARG A 464 20.31 -0.43 17.49
C ARG A 464 18.90 0.12 17.28
N GLY A 465 18.02 -0.01 18.28
CA GLY A 465 16.65 0.54 18.23
C GLY A 465 16.63 2.06 18.01
N PHE A 466 17.55 2.80 18.62
CA PHE A 466 17.67 4.24 18.41
C PHE A 466 18.16 4.55 16.98
N LEU A 467 19.14 3.80 16.47
CA LEU A 467 19.63 3.98 15.10
C LEU A 467 18.53 3.68 14.06
N ALA A 468 17.67 2.72 14.38
CA ALA A 468 16.46 2.42 13.62
C ALA A 468 15.52 3.64 13.61
N ASP A 469 15.20 4.21 14.77
CA ASP A 469 14.35 5.40 14.89
C ASP A 469 14.94 6.60 14.09
N CYS A 470 16.25 6.83 14.16
CA CYS A 470 16.94 7.83 13.35
C CYS A 470 16.85 7.55 11.85
N THR A 471 16.88 6.28 11.45
CA THR A 471 16.79 5.95 10.03
C THR A 471 15.38 6.20 9.49
N ALA A 472 14.32 5.95 10.27
CA ALA A 472 12.97 6.36 9.89
C ALA A 472 12.88 7.88 9.67
N ALA A 473 13.43 8.67 10.59
CA ALA A 473 13.47 10.12 10.43
C ALA A 473 14.26 10.56 9.18
N ALA A 474 15.36 9.88 8.87
CA ALA A 474 16.12 10.12 7.64
C ALA A 474 15.34 9.76 6.36
N ILE A 475 14.61 8.64 6.36
CA ILE A 475 13.72 8.27 5.24
C ILE A 475 12.66 9.34 5.04
N TYR A 476 12.02 9.81 6.13
CA TYR A 476 11.03 10.89 6.05
C TYR A 476 11.63 12.15 5.42
N LEU A 477 12.84 12.55 5.81
CA LEU A 477 13.53 13.67 5.20
C LEU A 477 13.83 13.42 3.72
N CYS A 478 14.32 12.24 3.33
CA CYS A 478 14.54 11.92 1.92
C CYS A 478 13.26 12.08 1.09
N LEU A 479 12.14 11.52 1.57
CA LEU A 479 10.86 11.56 0.86
C LEU A 479 10.25 12.98 0.86
N SER A 480 10.30 13.68 1.99
CA SER A 480 9.70 15.03 2.12
C SER A 480 10.50 16.15 1.46
N GLN A 481 11.79 15.92 1.16
CA GLN A 481 12.65 16.84 0.44
C GLN A 481 12.78 16.48 -1.05
N ASN A 482 12.57 15.21 -1.40
CA ASN A 482 12.69 14.72 -2.78
C ASN A 482 11.52 13.80 -3.18
N PRO A 483 10.42 14.38 -3.71
CA PRO A 483 9.24 13.61 -4.11
C PRO A 483 9.49 12.70 -5.34
N SER A 484 10.62 12.85 -6.05
CA SER A 484 10.96 12.01 -7.21
C SER A 484 11.51 10.63 -6.83
N ILE A 485 11.71 10.36 -5.54
CA ILE A 485 12.21 9.06 -5.07
C ILE A 485 11.15 7.98 -5.33
N GLN A 486 11.47 7.07 -6.25
CA GLN A 486 10.67 5.87 -6.50
C GLN A 486 11.02 4.79 -5.47
N LEU A 487 10.03 4.40 -4.66
CA LEU A 487 10.16 3.34 -3.65
C LEU A 487 10.09 1.93 -4.27
N VAL A 488 9.36 1.79 -5.36
CA VAL A 488 9.21 0.56 -6.16
C VAL A 488 9.79 0.86 -7.53
N VAL A 489 10.75 0.05 -7.99
CA VAL A 489 11.48 0.20 -9.26
C VAL A 489 11.19 -0.98 -10.16
#